data_AF-A0A5C8LR80-F1
#
_entry.id   AF-A0A5C8LR80-F1
#
_cell.length_a   1.000
_cell.length_b   1.000
_cell.length_c   1.000
_cell.angle_alpha   90.00
_cell.angle_beta   90.00
_cell.angle_gamma   90.00
#
_symmetry.space_group_name_H-M   'P 1'
#
loop_
_entity.id
_entity.type
_entity.pdbx_description
1 polymer ?
#
loop_
_entity_poly.entity_id
_entity_poly.type
_entity_poly.pdbx_seq_one_letter_code
_entity_poly.pdbx_strand_id
1 'polypeptide(L)'
;MSNENELLLHPINMPVTFHMPHINEMLISKYKVSNTVKTANDDTPMSVIPANTAGWDMVHLTRISELNKRIQENRTSPAHFKCSFDDDDTALSATINGSFGTWQIERGGYGSFVNMTIPIAQGEIIINGKSIAIDSLSVRAQVDLEKLSQENASQDIKVISIQSPENCGVNETVRSILFHTIEIWLKNNNSEFSNILAIKNTGLLSSEEWLKPTSTTCVYKEGEDDSTSYLGLLCMTENKSSDGLNHRIPLTEIPENKKSLLMLGEHQILEKAYLPKLANRFGNHSINDTSFNPKVALLDSKIVANEVQTLVRINVNIRENIDVDIDITTYEALSFDTDPTKQQISFIESRDPEISYGINAAAGTSIADQDVDHITAIVDTVIQKYMEEG
;
A
#
# COMPACT_ATOMS: atom_id res chain seq x y z
N MET A 1 26.62 -13.30 -5.44
CA MET A 1 25.90 -12.56 -4.38
C MET A 1 25.61 -11.18 -4.93
N SER A 2 24.52 -11.06 -5.69
CA SER A 2 23.98 -9.83 -6.24
C SER A 2 22.51 -9.78 -5.83
N ASN A 3 22.13 -8.75 -5.08
CA ASN A 3 20.75 -8.48 -4.71
C ASN A 3 20.14 -7.64 -5.85
N GLU A 4 19.50 -8.31 -6.80
CA GLU A 4 18.62 -7.66 -7.77
C GLU A 4 17.24 -7.49 -7.11
N ASN A 5 16.82 -6.24 -6.91
CA ASN A 5 15.44 -5.90 -6.62
C ASN A 5 14.76 -5.61 -7.96
N GLU A 6 14.09 -6.60 -8.55
CA GLU A 6 13.19 -6.36 -9.68
C GLU A 6 11.80 -5.95 -9.16
N LEU A 7 11.30 -4.82 -9.65
CA LEU A 7 9.93 -4.35 -9.48
C LEU A 7 9.18 -4.61 -10.80
N LEU A 8 8.14 -5.45 -10.78
CA LEU A 8 7.32 -5.73 -11.96
C LEU A 8 6.10 -4.81 -11.98
N LEU A 9 5.96 -3.98 -13.01
CA LEU A 9 4.75 -3.24 -13.35
C LEU A 9 4.45 -3.45 -14.85
N HIS A 10 3.27 -4.00 -15.20
CA HIS A 10 2.78 -4.14 -16.58
C HIS A 10 1.22 -4.15 -16.58
N PRO A 11 0.54 -4.02 -17.73
CA PRO A 11 -0.17 -2.85 -18.23
C PRO A 11 -1.70 -2.98 -18.06
N ILE A 12 -2.43 -1.87 -17.96
CA ILE A 12 -3.88 -1.92 -18.19
C ILE A 12 -4.18 -1.29 -19.54
N ASN A 13 -4.81 -2.09 -20.40
CA ASN A 13 -5.15 -1.82 -21.79
C ASN A 13 -6.37 -0.87 -21.94
N MET A 14 -6.44 0.18 -21.13
CA MET A 14 -7.30 1.36 -21.33
C MET A 14 -6.62 2.56 -20.66
N PRO A 15 -6.47 3.72 -21.34
CA PRO A 15 -5.96 4.91 -20.69
C PRO A 15 -6.90 5.29 -19.54
N VAL A 16 -6.44 5.16 -18.30
CA VAL A 16 -7.07 5.88 -17.19
C VAL A 16 -6.59 7.31 -17.33
N THR A 17 -7.36 8.11 -18.07
CA THR A 17 -7.21 9.56 -18.06
C THR A 17 -7.62 10.05 -16.68
N PHE A 18 -6.67 10.47 -15.85
CA PHE A 18 -7.01 11.32 -14.71
C PHE A 18 -7.30 12.72 -15.24
N HIS A 19 -8.60 13.03 -15.36
CA HIS A 19 -9.03 14.42 -15.38
C HIS A 19 -8.75 15.02 -14.00
N MET A 20 -7.87 16.03 -13.96
CA MET A 20 -7.64 16.86 -12.77
C MET A 20 -8.55 18.12 -12.81
N PRO A 21 -9.81 18.06 -12.31
CA PRO A 21 -10.78 19.15 -12.45
C PRO A 21 -10.34 20.46 -11.77
N HIS A 22 -9.51 20.41 -10.74
CA HIS A 22 -9.05 21.59 -9.99
C HIS A 22 -7.91 22.37 -10.67
N ILE A 23 -7.16 21.74 -11.58
CA ILE A 23 -6.22 22.45 -12.47
C ILE A 23 -6.97 23.00 -13.70
N ASN A 24 -8.04 22.32 -14.11
CA ASN A 24 -8.84 22.70 -15.28
C ASN A 24 -9.84 23.83 -15.00
N GLU A 25 -10.41 24.00 -13.80
CA GLU A 25 -11.34 25.11 -13.51
C GLU A 25 -10.68 26.50 -13.61
N MET A 26 -9.38 26.62 -13.33
CA MET A 26 -8.64 27.88 -13.59
C MET A 26 -8.33 28.13 -15.07
N LEU A 27 -8.24 27.08 -15.91
CA LEU A 27 -7.81 27.18 -17.31
C LEU A 27 -8.99 27.11 -18.32
N ILE A 28 -10.05 26.35 -18.01
CA ILE A 28 -11.30 26.22 -18.79
C ILE A 28 -12.12 27.51 -18.78
N SER A 29 -12.04 28.34 -17.74
CA SER A 29 -12.70 29.65 -17.74
C SER A 29 -12.18 30.59 -18.83
N LYS A 30 -11.04 30.27 -19.48
CA LYS A 30 -10.38 31.14 -20.44
C LYS A 30 -10.34 30.63 -21.89
N TYR A 31 -10.22 29.32 -22.18
CA TYR A 31 -10.09 28.87 -23.58
C TYR A 31 -10.74 27.50 -23.86
N LYS A 32 -11.67 27.47 -24.83
CA LYS A 32 -12.36 26.27 -25.33
C LYS A 32 -11.54 25.59 -26.44
N VAL A 33 -11.04 24.36 -26.30
CA VAL A 33 -10.62 23.52 -27.45
C VAL A 33 -10.82 22.01 -27.20
N SER A 34 -11.07 21.29 -28.30
CA SER A 34 -11.68 19.97 -28.52
C SER A 34 -10.68 18.79 -28.69
N ASN A 35 -11.13 17.57 -28.36
CA ASN A 35 -10.45 16.27 -28.44
C ASN A 35 -10.23 15.71 -29.86
N THR A 36 -9.07 15.08 -30.13
CA THR A 36 -8.94 13.73 -30.79
C THR A 36 -7.46 13.29 -30.90
N VAL A 37 -7.09 12.09 -30.40
CA VAL A 37 -5.93 11.30 -30.91
C VAL A 37 -6.21 9.79 -30.81
N LYS A 38 -5.76 9.05 -31.83
CA LYS A 38 -5.89 7.59 -32.08
C LYS A 38 -4.75 6.79 -31.42
N THR A 39 -5.00 5.50 -31.18
CA THR A 39 -4.10 4.50 -30.58
C THR A 39 -3.27 3.72 -31.60
N ALA A 40 -2.10 3.20 -31.18
CA ALA A 40 -1.28 2.23 -31.90
C ALA A 40 -0.89 1.04 -31.00
N ASN A 41 -0.64 -0.10 -31.63
CA ASN A 41 -0.88 -1.49 -31.22
C ASN A 41 0.10 -2.18 -30.24
N ASP A 42 -0.49 -3.20 -29.59
CA ASP A 42 0.01 -4.34 -28.81
C ASP A 42 1.16 -5.14 -29.47
N ASP A 43 2.10 -5.61 -28.63
CA ASP A 43 2.71 -6.95 -28.69
C ASP A 43 3.65 -7.18 -27.48
N THR A 44 3.21 -7.89 -26.43
CA THR A 44 4.10 -8.58 -25.46
C THR A 44 3.37 -9.72 -24.71
N PRO A 45 3.98 -10.91 -24.52
CA PRO A 45 3.31 -12.09 -23.97
C PRO A 45 3.43 -12.26 -22.43
N MET A 46 2.43 -12.96 -21.90
CA MET A 46 2.19 -13.53 -20.55
C MET A 46 1.75 -12.58 -19.41
N SER A 47 0.58 -12.95 -18.87
CA SER A 47 -0.25 -12.24 -17.92
C SER A 47 0.37 -12.14 -16.52
N VAL A 48 0.99 -10.99 -16.23
CA VAL A 48 1.22 -10.52 -14.86
C VAL A 48 0.02 -9.66 -14.49
N ILE A 49 -0.75 -10.03 -13.45
CA ILE A 49 -1.81 -9.16 -12.94
C ILE A 49 -1.12 -7.92 -12.35
N PRO A 50 -1.44 -6.69 -12.81
CA PRO A 50 -0.82 -5.48 -12.29
C PRO A 50 -1.04 -5.38 -10.78
N ALA A 51 0.00 -4.98 -10.04
CA ALA A 51 -0.16 -4.62 -8.64
C ALA A 51 -1.15 -3.46 -8.54
N ASN A 52 -2.26 -3.69 -7.85
CA ASN A 52 -3.35 -2.73 -7.74
C ASN A 52 -3.69 -2.58 -6.26
N THR A 53 -3.84 -1.36 -5.76
CA THR A 53 -4.26 -1.14 -4.36
C THR A 53 -5.76 -1.25 -4.16
N ALA A 54 -6.54 -1.53 -5.22
CA ALA A 54 -8.00 -1.61 -5.24
C ALA A 54 -8.67 -0.32 -4.71
N GLY A 55 -8.07 0.84 -5.02
CA GLY A 55 -8.56 2.16 -4.60
C GLY A 55 -8.03 2.64 -3.25
N TRP A 56 -7.28 1.81 -2.51
CA TRP A 56 -6.61 2.24 -1.28
C TRP A 56 -5.35 3.06 -1.58
N ASP A 57 -5.02 4.01 -0.70
CA ASP A 57 -3.80 4.83 -0.84
C ASP A 57 -2.53 3.99 -0.59
N MET A 58 -2.62 3.05 0.36
CA MET A 58 -1.52 2.18 0.73
C MET A 58 -2.03 0.80 1.15
N VAL A 59 -1.31 -0.24 0.76
CA VAL A 59 -1.55 -1.62 1.18
C VAL A 59 -0.25 -2.23 1.66
N HIS A 60 -0.22 -2.71 2.89
CA HIS A 60 0.91 -3.45 3.45
C HIS A 60 0.49 -4.90 3.70
N LEU A 61 1.19 -5.85 3.08
CA LEU A 61 0.96 -7.29 3.26
C LEU A 61 2.16 -7.93 3.96
N THR A 62 1.92 -8.82 4.90
CA THR A 62 2.96 -9.64 5.53
C THR A 62 2.53 -11.11 5.55
N ARG A 63 3.47 -12.02 5.27
CA ARG A 63 3.23 -13.46 5.38
C ARG A 63 2.98 -13.87 6.83
N ILE A 64 2.03 -14.76 7.06
CA ILE A 64 1.74 -15.26 8.42
C ILE A 64 2.93 -16.01 9.01
N SER A 65 3.67 -16.76 8.18
CA SER A 65 4.91 -17.43 8.59
C SER A 65 5.94 -16.45 9.20
N GLU A 66 6.07 -15.25 8.62
CA GLU A 66 6.97 -14.21 9.15
C GLU A 66 6.42 -13.59 10.44
N LEU A 67 5.10 -13.42 10.55
CA LEU A 67 4.47 -12.94 11.80
C LEU A 67 4.68 -13.93 12.94
N ASN A 68 4.44 -15.22 12.70
CA ASN A 68 4.66 -16.28 13.69
C ASN A 68 6.12 -16.36 14.12
N LYS A 69 7.05 -16.22 13.17
CA LYS A 69 8.49 -16.13 13.46
C LYS A 69 8.80 -14.96 14.39
N ARG A 70 8.24 -13.77 14.12
CA ARG A 70 8.44 -12.59 14.99
C ARG A 70 7.83 -12.77 16.38
N ILE A 71 6.66 -13.39 16.50
CA ILE A 71 6.04 -13.69 17.80
C ILE A 71 6.97 -14.56 18.64
N GLN A 72 7.56 -15.58 18.00
CA GLN A 72 8.52 -16.47 18.66
C GLN A 72 9.83 -15.77 19.04
N GLU A 73 10.46 -15.05 18.11
CA GLU A 73 11.75 -14.38 18.31
C GLU A 73 11.66 -13.28 19.39
N ASN A 74 10.58 -12.51 19.38
CA ASN A 74 10.37 -11.40 20.32
C ASN A 74 9.74 -11.85 21.65
N ARG A 75 9.30 -13.11 21.76
CA ARG A 75 8.65 -13.69 22.96
C ARG A 75 7.46 -12.88 23.45
N THR A 76 6.55 -12.60 22.54
CA THR A 76 5.47 -11.65 22.78
C THR A 76 4.16 -12.26 23.21
N SER A 77 4.11 -13.58 23.34
CA SER A 77 3.03 -14.28 24.00
C SER A 77 3.09 -14.06 25.50
N PRO A 78 1.94 -13.91 26.19
CA PRO A 78 1.92 -13.83 27.65
C PRO A 78 2.53 -15.07 28.27
N ALA A 79 3.38 -14.91 29.28
CA ALA A 79 4.01 -16.05 29.92
C ALA A 79 3.03 -16.83 30.81
N HIS A 80 2.10 -16.12 31.47
CA HIS A 80 1.25 -16.67 32.52
C HIS A 80 -0.19 -16.19 32.38
N PHE A 81 -1.12 -17.00 32.86
CA PHE A 81 -2.52 -16.62 33.00
C PHE A 81 -3.07 -17.04 34.35
N LYS A 82 -4.08 -16.29 34.81
CA LYS A 82 -4.92 -16.64 35.93
C LYS A 82 -6.28 -16.00 35.73
N CYS A 83 -7.34 -16.79 35.89
CA CYS A 83 -8.71 -16.30 35.83
C CYS A 83 -9.58 -17.10 36.78
N SER A 84 -10.49 -16.42 37.45
CA SER A 84 -11.51 -17.05 38.30
C SER A 84 -12.88 -16.59 37.82
N PHE A 85 -13.85 -17.49 37.86
CA PHE A 85 -15.26 -17.13 37.72
C PHE A 85 -16.06 -17.87 38.79
N ASP A 86 -17.12 -17.20 39.25
CA ASP A 86 -18.11 -17.74 40.16
C ASP A 86 -19.49 -17.51 39.55
N ASP A 87 -20.33 -18.54 39.58
CA ASP A 87 -21.73 -18.51 39.16
C ASP A 87 -22.61 -18.81 40.38
N ASP A 88 -23.20 -17.75 40.93
CA ASP A 88 -24.05 -17.81 42.13
C ASP A 88 -25.31 -18.65 41.91
N ASP A 89 -25.83 -18.76 40.68
CA ASP A 89 -27.06 -19.49 40.37
C ASP A 89 -26.82 -21.01 40.41
N THR A 90 -25.62 -21.46 40.01
CA THR A 90 -25.26 -22.88 39.98
C THR A 90 -24.32 -23.31 41.12
N ALA A 91 -23.90 -22.36 41.97
CA ALA A 91 -22.85 -22.53 42.97
C ALA A 91 -21.56 -23.13 42.37
N LEU A 92 -21.29 -22.80 41.10
CA LEU A 92 -20.11 -23.24 40.38
C LEU A 92 -19.01 -22.20 40.54
N SER A 93 -17.89 -22.61 41.09
CA SER A 93 -16.66 -21.82 41.16
C SER A 93 -15.60 -22.51 40.32
N ALA A 94 -14.92 -21.76 39.45
CA ALA A 94 -13.74 -22.29 38.77
C ALA A 94 -12.61 -21.26 38.74
N THR A 95 -11.38 -21.77 38.86
CA THR A 95 -10.16 -20.98 38.69
C THR A 95 -9.22 -21.73 37.76
N ILE A 96 -8.75 -21.04 36.72
CA ILE A 96 -7.66 -21.51 35.86
C ILE A 96 -6.39 -20.74 36.23
N ASN A 97 -5.25 -21.43 36.23
CA ASN A 97 -3.95 -20.80 36.34
C ASN A 97 -2.88 -21.63 35.65
N GLY A 98 -1.87 -20.97 35.10
CA GLY A 98 -0.81 -21.67 34.37
C GLY A 98 0.10 -20.76 33.56
N SER A 99 0.78 -21.38 32.61
CA SER A 99 1.64 -20.74 31.62
C SER A 99 1.22 -21.08 30.20
N PHE A 100 1.33 -20.09 29.31
CA PHE A 100 1.16 -20.33 27.89
C PHE A 100 2.48 -20.76 27.24
N GLY A 101 2.37 -21.48 26.13
CA GLY A 101 3.42 -21.57 25.14
C GLY A 101 3.41 -20.39 24.16
N THR A 102 4.17 -20.51 23.09
CA THR A 102 4.21 -19.49 22.03
C THR A 102 2.92 -19.51 21.23
N TRP A 103 2.22 -18.38 21.20
CA TRP A 103 1.02 -18.18 20.40
C TRP A 103 1.37 -18.11 18.92
N GLN A 104 0.47 -18.56 18.06
CA GLN A 104 0.65 -18.55 16.62
C GLN A 104 -0.66 -18.16 15.93
N ILE A 105 -0.57 -17.36 14.87
CA ILE A 105 -1.66 -17.16 13.93
C ILE A 105 -1.77 -18.42 13.08
N GLU A 106 -3.00 -18.89 12.86
CA GLU A 106 -3.30 -20.05 12.05
C GLU A 106 -4.13 -19.69 10.82
N ARG A 107 -4.16 -20.64 9.90
CA ARG A 107 -5.05 -20.65 8.75
C ARG A 107 -6.52 -20.75 9.13
N GLY A 108 -7.39 -20.33 8.22
CA GLY A 108 -8.85 -20.33 8.32
C GLY A 108 -9.46 -19.00 8.76
N GLY A 109 -8.71 -17.89 8.65
CA GLY A 109 -9.22 -16.55 8.89
C GLY A 109 -10.09 -16.03 7.75
N TYR A 110 -10.79 -14.91 7.96
CA TYR A 110 -11.57 -14.24 6.92
C TYR A 110 -11.82 -12.77 7.29
N GLY A 111 -11.76 -11.86 6.32
CA GLY A 111 -11.96 -10.43 6.58
C GLY A 111 -10.97 -9.93 7.66
N SER A 112 -11.47 -9.28 8.70
CA SER A 112 -10.68 -8.86 9.87
C SER A 112 -10.43 -9.96 10.90
N PHE A 113 -11.04 -11.15 10.74
CA PHE A 113 -10.92 -12.26 11.68
C PHE A 113 -9.69 -13.11 11.38
N VAL A 114 -8.91 -13.38 12.41
CA VAL A 114 -7.80 -14.34 12.37
C VAL A 114 -8.03 -15.46 13.37
N ASN A 115 -7.61 -16.66 13.01
CA ASN A 115 -7.54 -17.77 13.95
C ASN A 115 -6.17 -17.80 14.60
N MET A 116 -6.13 -18.27 15.84
CA MET A 116 -4.91 -18.39 16.61
C MET A 116 -4.87 -19.70 17.38
N THR A 117 -3.68 -20.27 17.48
CA THR A 117 -3.35 -21.31 18.45
C THR A 117 -2.67 -20.70 19.65
N ILE A 118 -3.20 -21.02 20.82
CA ILE A 118 -2.78 -20.56 22.14
C ILE A 118 -2.46 -21.82 22.96
N PRO A 119 -1.19 -22.26 22.98
CA PRO A 119 -0.79 -23.45 23.73
C PRO A 119 -0.82 -23.16 25.23
N ILE A 120 -1.34 -24.08 26.03
CA ILE A 120 -1.20 -24.12 27.48
C ILE A 120 -0.05 -25.06 27.78
N ALA A 121 1.10 -24.51 28.18
CA ALA A 121 2.29 -25.32 28.45
C ALA A 121 2.11 -26.13 29.73
N GLN A 122 1.74 -25.45 30.82
CA GLN A 122 1.45 -26.05 32.11
C GLN A 122 0.29 -25.32 32.78
N GLY A 123 -0.53 -26.03 33.55
CA GLY A 123 -1.57 -25.38 34.35
C GLY A 123 -2.56 -26.34 34.98
N GLU A 124 -3.48 -25.75 35.73
CA GLU A 124 -4.59 -26.46 36.33
C GLU A 124 -5.90 -25.67 36.20
N ILE A 125 -7.00 -26.40 36.21
CA ILE A 125 -8.33 -25.89 36.48
C ILE A 125 -8.82 -26.45 37.81
N ILE A 126 -9.22 -25.56 38.71
CA ILE A 126 -9.77 -25.88 40.03
C ILE A 126 -11.26 -25.62 39.97
N ILE A 127 -12.10 -26.65 40.04
CA ILE A 127 -13.55 -26.55 39.99
C ILE A 127 -14.11 -27.00 41.35
N ASN A 128 -14.80 -26.10 42.06
CA ASN A 128 -15.34 -26.37 43.40
C ASN A 128 -14.30 -27.02 44.34
N GLY A 129 -13.06 -26.51 44.30
CA GLY A 129 -11.93 -27.00 45.10
C GLY A 129 -11.20 -28.24 44.55
N LYS A 130 -11.69 -28.88 43.48
CA LYS A 130 -11.02 -30.02 42.85
C LYS A 130 -10.11 -29.57 41.71
N SER A 131 -8.81 -29.81 41.83
CA SER A 131 -7.81 -29.53 40.79
C SER A 131 -7.74 -30.62 39.73
N ILE A 132 -7.62 -30.20 38.46
CA ILE A 132 -7.42 -31.04 37.29
C ILE A 132 -6.31 -30.40 36.46
N ALA A 133 -5.27 -31.17 36.13
CA ALA A 133 -4.18 -30.69 35.27
C ALA A 133 -4.67 -30.42 33.84
N ILE A 134 -4.22 -29.30 33.26
CA ILE A 134 -4.51 -28.86 31.89
C ILE A 134 -3.22 -28.63 31.11
N ASP A 135 -2.18 -29.40 31.42
CA ASP A 135 -0.89 -29.35 30.74
C ASP A 135 -1.00 -29.76 29.27
N SER A 136 -0.21 -29.11 28.42
CA SER A 136 -0.10 -29.42 26.99
C SER A 136 -1.43 -29.37 26.21
N LEU A 137 -2.39 -28.57 26.68
CA LEU A 137 -3.61 -28.26 25.93
C LEU A 137 -3.31 -27.23 24.84
N SER A 138 -4.11 -27.21 23.78
CA SER A 138 -4.08 -26.16 22.76
C SER A 138 -5.45 -25.54 22.60
N VAL A 139 -5.53 -24.23 22.81
CA VAL A 139 -6.76 -23.46 22.60
C VAL A 139 -6.69 -22.85 21.22
N ARG A 140 -7.70 -23.09 20.39
CA ARG A 140 -7.90 -22.33 19.15
C ARG A 140 -8.89 -21.21 19.43
N ALA A 141 -8.50 -19.97 19.13
CA ALA A 141 -9.35 -18.79 19.27
C ALA A 141 -9.49 -18.05 17.95
N GLN A 142 -10.64 -17.43 17.72
CA GLN A 142 -10.88 -16.47 16.66
C GLN A 142 -10.89 -15.07 17.23
N VAL A 143 -10.27 -14.15 16.51
CA VAL A 143 -9.98 -12.81 17.00
C VAL A 143 -10.31 -11.80 15.90
N ASP A 144 -11.16 -10.81 16.22
CA ASP A 144 -11.44 -9.66 15.35
C ASP A 144 -10.37 -8.56 15.54
N LEU A 145 -9.52 -8.37 14.54
CA LEU A 145 -8.41 -7.42 14.61
C LEU A 145 -8.87 -5.95 14.66
N GLU A 146 -10.05 -5.63 14.13
CA GLU A 146 -10.54 -4.26 14.15
C GLU A 146 -10.98 -3.85 15.57
N LYS A 147 -11.68 -4.75 16.28
CA LYS A 147 -12.15 -4.50 17.65
C LYS A 147 -11.04 -4.60 18.69
N LEU A 148 -10.04 -5.44 18.47
CA LEU A 148 -8.83 -5.48 19.31
C LEU A 148 -8.14 -4.12 19.39
N SER A 149 -8.25 -3.31 18.34
CA SER A 149 -7.54 -2.04 18.20
C SER A 149 -8.25 -0.82 18.78
N GLN A 150 -9.44 -0.99 19.37
CA GLN A 150 -10.26 0.08 19.92
C GLN A 150 -10.22 0.05 21.45
N GLU A 151 -9.76 1.14 22.08
CA GLU A 151 -9.92 1.34 23.51
C GLU A 151 -11.41 1.35 23.86
N ASN A 152 -11.84 0.45 24.75
CA ASN A 152 -13.22 0.29 25.25
C ASN A 152 -14.24 -0.43 24.34
N ALA A 153 -13.83 -1.05 23.23
CA ALA A 153 -14.74 -1.92 22.47
C ALA A 153 -14.94 -3.28 23.16
N SER A 154 -16.18 -3.79 23.12
CA SER A 154 -16.46 -5.18 23.49
C SER A 154 -15.65 -6.10 22.58
N GLN A 155 -14.65 -6.74 23.17
CA GLN A 155 -13.68 -7.56 22.45
C GLN A 155 -14.37 -8.81 21.90
N ASP A 156 -14.31 -8.99 20.58
CA ASP A 156 -14.88 -10.15 19.90
C ASP A 156 -13.80 -11.21 19.72
N ILE A 157 -13.32 -11.71 20.87
CA ILE A 157 -12.49 -12.90 20.95
C ILE A 157 -13.39 -14.07 21.29
N LYS A 158 -13.33 -15.13 20.49
CA LYS A 158 -14.11 -16.35 20.70
C LYS A 158 -13.19 -17.55 20.76
N VAL A 159 -13.33 -18.38 21.78
CA VAL A 159 -12.70 -19.70 21.73
C VAL A 159 -13.47 -20.53 20.69
N ILE A 160 -12.77 -21.28 19.84
CA ILE A 160 -13.37 -22.13 18.81
C ILE A 160 -13.33 -23.58 19.27
N SER A 161 -12.19 -24.01 19.80
CA SER A 161 -11.98 -25.37 20.25
C SER A 161 -10.84 -25.46 21.25
N ILE A 162 -10.88 -26.48 22.09
CA ILE A 162 -9.75 -26.86 22.95
C ILE A 162 -9.37 -28.29 22.59
N GLN A 163 -8.14 -28.46 22.13
CA GLN A 163 -7.51 -29.74 21.89
C GLN A 163 -6.75 -30.17 23.13
N SER A 164 -6.87 -31.43 23.50
CA SER A 164 -6.31 -31.97 24.72
C SER A 164 -5.61 -33.31 24.46
N PRO A 165 -4.48 -33.61 25.13
CA PRO A 165 -3.80 -34.90 24.98
C PRO A 165 -4.72 -36.09 25.32
N GLU A 166 -4.42 -37.25 24.75
CA GLU A 166 -5.06 -38.50 25.14
C GLU A 166 -4.84 -38.77 26.64
N ASN A 167 -5.90 -39.19 27.33
CA ASN A 167 -5.90 -39.48 28.78
C ASN A 167 -5.68 -38.28 29.72
N CYS A 168 -5.80 -37.03 29.27
CA CYS A 168 -5.92 -35.91 30.19
C CYS A 168 -7.26 -35.99 30.96
N GLY A 169 -7.29 -35.53 32.21
CA GLY A 169 -8.49 -35.59 33.07
C GLY A 169 -9.65 -34.68 32.63
N VAL A 170 -9.60 -34.12 31.41
CA VAL A 170 -10.53 -33.15 30.87
C VAL A 170 -11.67 -33.87 30.14
N ASN A 171 -12.79 -34.06 30.85
CA ASN A 171 -14.05 -34.51 30.25
C ASN A 171 -14.85 -33.33 29.65
N GLU A 172 -16.00 -33.60 29.02
CA GLU A 172 -16.82 -32.56 28.36
C GLU A 172 -17.26 -31.44 29.32
N THR A 173 -17.60 -31.75 30.56
CA THR A 173 -17.99 -30.74 31.56
C THR A 173 -16.82 -29.82 31.89
N VAL A 174 -15.66 -30.41 32.17
CA VAL A 174 -14.42 -29.65 32.44
C VAL A 174 -14.04 -28.83 31.22
N ARG A 175 -14.19 -29.37 30.00
CA ARG A 175 -13.90 -28.68 28.76
C ARG A 175 -14.79 -27.46 28.55
N SER A 176 -16.10 -27.56 28.81
CA SER A 176 -17.03 -26.42 28.70
C SER A 176 -16.70 -25.31 29.71
N ILE A 177 -16.36 -25.68 30.94
CA ILE A 177 -15.96 -24.73 31.98
C ILE A 177 -14.65 -24.05 31.57
N LEU A 178 -13.64 -24.83 31.15
CA LEU A 178 -12.37 -24.32 30.66
C LEU A 178 -12.53 -23.38 29.47
N PHE A 179 -13.39 -23.75 28.51
CA PHE A 179 -13.73 -22.93 27.34
C PHE A 179 -14.25 -21.56 27.78
N HIS A 180 -15.22 -21.54 28.70
CA HIS A 180 -15.79 -20.30 29.21
C HIS A 180 -14.76 -19.46 29.98
N THR A 181 -13.99 -20.07 30.89
CA THR A 181 -13.01 -19.33 31.71
C THR A 181 -11.86 -18.75 30.89
N ILE A 182 -11.36 -19.50 29.89
CA ILE A 182 -10.32 -19.00 28.99
C ILE A 182 -10.86 -17.87 28.12
N GLU A 183 -12.09 -17.99 27.61
CA GLU A 183 -12.69 -16.91 26.83
C GLU A 183 -12.83 -15.61 27.65
N ILE A 184 -13.25 -15.71 28.91
CA ILE A 184 -13.25 -14.57 29.85
C ILE A 184 -11.85 -13.98 29.97
N TRP A 185 -10.83 -14.81 30.21
CA TRP A 185 -9.46 -14.33 30.35
C TRP A 185 -8.99 -13.60 29.09
N LEU A 186 -9.19 -14.17 27.91
CA LEU A 186 -8.78 -13.56 26.64
C LEU A 186 -9.47 -12.22 26.40
N LYS A 187 -10.78 -12.13 26.67
CA LYS A 187 -11.55 -10.88 26.56
C LYS A 187 -11.06 -9.80 27.52
N ASN A 188 -10.66 -10.18 28.73
CA ASN A 188 -10.19 -9.25 29.77
C ASN A 188 -8.70 -8.88 29.65
N ASN A 189 -7.92 -9.61 28.84
CA ASN A 189 -6.48 -9.39 28.65
C ASN A 189 -6.15 -9.13 27.17
N ASN A 190 -7.02 -8.41 26.46
CA ASN A 190 -6.86 -8.07 25.05
C ASN A 190 -5.55 -7.30 24.73
N SER A 191 -5.02 -6.52 25.67
CA SER A 191 -3.75 -5.79 25.52
C SER A 191 -2.56 -6.73 25.25
N GLU A 192 -2.69 -8.00 25.63
CA GLU A 192 -1.69 -9.03 25.40
C GLU A 192 -1.56 -9.44 23.92
N PHE A 193 -2.54 -9.10 23.07
CA PHE A 193 -2.48 -9.34 21.62
C PHE A 193 -1.65 -8.27 20.86
N SER A 194 -0.85 -7.49 21.59
CA SER A 194 -0.07 -6.33 21.13
C SER A 194 0.76 -6.55 19.86
N ASN A 195 1.23 -7.77 19.58
CA ASN A 195 2.10 -8.04 18.43
C ASN A 195 1.36 -8.32 17.13
N ILE A 196 0.11 -8.78 17.22
CA ILE A 196 -0.79 -8.84 16.07
C ILE A 196 -1.28 -7.42 15.74
N LEU A 197 -1.49 -6.62 16.79
CA LEU A 197 -1.81 -5.20 16.69
C LEU A 197 -0.66 -4.33 16.18
N ALA A 198 0.60 -4.75 16.37
CA ALA A 198 1.78 -4.01 15.90
C ALA A 198 1.80 -3.81 14.37
N ILE A 199 1.10 -4.66 13.61
CA ILE A 199 0.90 -4.48 12.16
C ILE A 199 0.18 -3.16 11.87
N LYS A 200 -0.83 -2.80 12.68
CA LYS A 200 -1.55 -1.51 12.54
C LYS A 200 -0.61 -0.32 12.72
N ASN A 201 0.42 -0.46 13.56
CA ASN A 201 1.41 0.59 13.81
C ASN A 201 2.54 0.63 12.78
N THR A 202 2.66 -0.35 11.87
CA THR A 202 3.70 -0.33 10.82
C THR A 202 3.52 0.81 9.81
N GLY A 203 2.29 1.30 9.62
CA GLY A 203 2.04 2.46 8.78
C GLY A 203 2.47 3.80 9.39
N LEU A 204 2.82 3.85 10.69
CA LEU A 204 3.09 5.09 11.42
C LEU A 204 4.58 5.51 11.42
N LEU A 205 5.46 4.76 10.75
CA LEU A 205 6.90 4.98 10.83
C LEU A 205 7.46 5.95 9.76
N SER A 206 6.61 6.50 8.89
CA SER A 206 7.08 7.45 7.90
C SER A 206 7.28 8.85 8.49
N SER A 207 8.43 9.47 8.17
CA SER A 207 8.64 10.91 8.38
C SER A 207 7.77 11.76 7.47
N GLU A 208 7.34 11.21 6.33
CA GLU A 208 6.50 11.89 5.35
C GLU A 208 5.04 11.93 5.82
N GLU A 209 4.48 13.13 5.94
CA GLU A 209 3.11 13.30 6.43
C GLU A 209 2.06 12.64 5.52
N TRP A 210 2.27 12.66 4.20
CA TRP A 210 1.34 12.08 3.22
C TRP A 210 1.31 10.54 3.22
N LEU A 211 2.30 9.89 3.85
CA LEU A 211 2.32 8.43 4.04
C LEU A 211 1.65 7.99 5.35
N LYS A 212 1.29 8.92 6.24
CA LYS A 212 0.68 8.58 7.52
C LYS A 212 -0.77 8.13 7.33
N PRO A 213 -1.15 6.91 7.77
CA PRO A 213 -2.52 6.44 7.70
C PRO A 213 -3.46 7.31 8.54
N THR A 214 -4.60 7.68 7.97
CA THR A 214 -5.71 8.34 8.67
C THR A 214 -6.90 7.39 8.87
N SER A 215 -7.03 6.37 8.02
CA SER A 215 -7.96 5.26 8.20
C SER A 215 -7.25 3.94 7.89
N THR A 216 -7.57 2.88 8.63
CA THR A 216 -6.95 1.57 8.48
C THR A 216 -7.97 0.45 8.66
N THR A 217 -7.91 -0.60 7.84
CA THR A 217 -8.63 -1.86 8.05
C THR A 217 -7.67 -3.04 7.91
N CYS A 218 -7.90 -4.09 8.70
CA CYS A 218 -7.10 -5.32 8.65
C CYS A 218 -7.83 -6.36 7.81
N VAL A 219 -7.09 -7.08 6.98
CA VAL A 219 -7.65 -8.08 6.06
C VAL A 219 -6.80 -9.34 6.03
N TYR A 220 -7.45 -10.49 6.07
CA TYR A 220 -6.84 -11.80 5.96
C TYR A 220 -7.04 -12.38 4.56
N LYS A 221 -5.98 -12.96 3.98
CA LYS A 221 -6.04 -13.77 2.75
C LYS A 221 -5.44 -15.14 3.02
N GLU A 222 -6.26 -16.17 2.80
CA GLU A 222 -5.87 -17.56 2.88
C GLU A 222 -5.03 -17.96 1.65
N GLY A 223 -3.91 -18.63 1.89
CA GLY A 223 -3.10 -19.30 0.88
C GLY A 223 -3.14 -20.82 1.02
N GLU A 224 -2.27 -21.51 0.29
CA GLU A 224 -2.12 -22.97 0.36
C GLU A 224 -1.45 -23.43 1.65
N ASP A 225 -0.65 -22.56 2.27
CA ASP A 225 0.10 -22.75 3.52
C ASP A 225 0.39 -21.42 4.23
N ASP A 226 1.04 -21.46 5.39
CA ASP A 226 1.37 -20.26 6.18
C ASP A 226 2.32 -19.29 5.45
N SER A 227 3.08 -19.77 4.46
CA SER A 227 3.97 -18.95 3.66
C SER A 227 3.21 -18.17 2.60
N THR A 228 2.08 -18.70 2.11
CA THR A 228 1.22 -18.09 1.09
C THR A 228 -0.04 -17.43 1.66
N SER A 229 -0.31 -17.58 2.96
CA SER A 229 -1.34 -16.82 3.68
C SER A 229 -0.81 -15.46 4.16
N TYR A 230 -1.64 -14.43 4.04
CA TYR A 230 -1.26 -13.04 4.30
C TYR A 230 -2.18 -12.37 5.31
N LEU A 231 -1.58 -11.54 6.15
CA LEU A 231 -2.29 -10.49 6.88
C LEU A 231 -1.93 -9.15 6.25
N GLY A 232 -2.97 -8.39 5.88
CA GLY A 232 -2.86 -7.12 5.20
C GLY A 232 -3.42 -5.97 6.03
N LEU A 233 -2.79 -4.80 5.88
CA LEU A 233 -3.27 -3.52 6.37
C LEU A 233 -3.60 -2.66 5.15
N LEU A 234 -4.86 -2.28 4.99
CA LEU A 234 -5.28 -1.34 3.96
C LEU A 234 -5.43 0.04 4.60
N CYS A 235 -4.88 1.07 3.97
CA CYS A 235 -4.79 2.40 4.54
C CYS A 235 -5.27 3.47 3.56
N MET A 236 -6.05 4.41 4.08
CA MET A 236 -6.23 5.73 3.47
C MET A 236 -5.36 6.74 4.21
N THR A 237 -4.94 7.78 3.50
CA THR A 237 -4.16 8.90 4.04
C THR A 237 -4.96 10.19 3.91
N GLU A 238 -4.49 11.26 4.55
CA GLU A 238 -5.04 12.63 4.40
C GLU A 238 -6.55 12.75 4.67
N ASN A 239 -7.10 11.90 5.53
CA ASN A 239 -8.53 11.83 5.90
C ASN A 239 -9.46 11.52 4.73
N LYS A 240 -8.95 10.92 3.65
CA LYS A 240 -9.79 10.40 2.56
C LYS A 240 -10.71 9.30 3.10
N SER A 241 -11.95 9.27 2.63
CA SER A 241 -12.92 8.24 3.01
C SER A 241 -12.57 6.90 2.36
N SER A 242 -12.74 5.81 3.12
CA SER A 242 -12.70 4.44 2.61
C SER A 242 -14.07 3.90 2.19
N ASP A 243 -15.12 4.73 2.20
CA ASP A 243 -16.48 4.31 1.90
C ASP A 243 -16.60 3.76 0.46
N GLY A 244 -17.21 2.59 0.33
CA GLY A 244 -17.41 1.93 -0.96
C GLY A 244 -16.18 1.21 -1.52
N LEU A 245 -15.03 1.27 -0.84
CA LEU A 245 -13.86 0.46 -1.20
C LEU A 245 -14.09 -1.02 -0.83
N ASN A 246 -13.38 -1.90 -1.51
CA ASN A 246 -13.41 -3.32 -1.18
C ASN A 246 -12.43 -3.63 -0.04
N HIS A 247 -12.89 -4.31 1.00
CA HIS A 247 -12.10 -4.72 2.16
C HIS A 247 -11.48 -6.11 1.91
N ARG A 248 -10.76 -6.25 0.80
CA ARG A 248 -10.06 -7.48 0.41
C ARG A 248 -8.66 -7.16 -0.05
N ILE A 249 -7.74 -8.07 0.24
CA ILE A 249 -6.39 -8.00 -0.31
C ILE A 249 -6.48 -8.07 -1.83
N PRO A 250 -5.83 -7.14 -2.55
CA PRO A 250 -5.74 -7.21 -4.01
C PRO A 250 -5.15 -8.54 -4.50
N LEU A 251 -5.34 -8.87 -5.78
CA LEU A 251 -4.84 -10.13 -6.33
C LEU A 251 -3.29 -10.23 -6.38
N THR A 252 -2.58 -9.19 -5.96
CA THR A 252 -1.13 -9.17 -5.82
C THR A 252 -0.63 -10.17 -4.77
N GLU A 253 0.47 -10.83 -5.08
CA GLU A 253 1.16 -11.73 -4.16
C GLU A 253 2.49 -11.13 -3.71
N ILE A 254 2.93 -11.50 -2.51
CA ILE A 254 4.27 -11.18 -2.05
C ILE A 254 5.23 -12.05 -2.89
N PRO A 255 6.29 -11.51 -3.51
CA PRO A 255 7.27 -12.32 -4.23
C PRO A 255 7.92 -13.38 -3.32
N GLU A 256 8.22 -14.57 -3.86
CA GLU A 256 8.64 -15.75 -3.06
C GLU A 256 9.77 -15.46 -2.05
N ASN A 257 10.78 -14.67 -2.46
CA ASN A 257 11.93 -14.35 -1.62
C ASN A 257 11.74 -13.09 -0.74
N LYS A 258 10.52 -12.58 -0.63
CA LYS A 258 10.19 -11.39 0.17
C LYS A 258 9.26 -11.75 1.32
N LYS A 259 9.43 -11.06 2.44
CA LYS A 259 8.70 -11.28 3.70
C LYS A 259 7.40 -10.48 3.79
N SER A 260 7.40 -9.32 3.16
CA SER A 260 6.29 -8.37 3.13
C SER A 260 6.28 -7.62 1.80
N LEU A 261 5.17 -6.96 1.52
CA LEU A 261 4.97 -6.11 0.34
C LEU A 261 4.29 -4.81 0.78
N LEU A 262 4.83 -3.67 0.37
CA LEU A 262 4.18 -2.37 0.47
C LEU A 262 3.77 -1.92 -0.94
N MET A 263 2.51 -1.57 -1.12
CA MET A 263 1.97 -0.99 -2.34
C MET A 263 1.48 0.42 -2.04
N LEU A 264 1.76 1.35 -2.95
CA LEU A 264 1.24 2.71 -2.92
C LEU A 264 0.30 2.90 -4.11
N GLY A 265 -0.79 3.65 -3.90
CA GLY A 265 -1.69 4.03 -4.97
C GLY A 265 -0.95 4.88 -6.00
N GLU A 266 -1.27 4.68 -7.29
CA GLU A 266 -0.68 5.43 -8.40
C GLU A 266 -0.76 6.95 -8.18
N HIS A 267 -1.92 7.43 -7.75
CA HIS A 267 -2.14 8.86 -7.47
C HIS A 267 -1.17 9.40 -6.40
N GLN A 268 -0.86 8.61 -5.35
CA GLN A 268 0.08 9.03 -4.31
C GLN A 268 1.50 9.17 -4.89
N ILE A 269 1.92 8.25 -5.75
CA ILE A 269 3.23 8.31 -6.41
C ILE A 269 3.29 9.54 -7.32
N LEU A 270 2.28 9.75 -8.16
CA LEU A 270 2.25 10.87 -9.09
C LEU A 270 2.18 12.23 -8.36
N GLU A 271 1.27 12.40 -7.41
CA GLU A 271 1.05 13.70 -6.75
C GLU A 271 2.14 14.03 -5.72
N LYS A 272 2.61 13.04 -4.95
CA LYS A 272 3.47 13.30 -3.78
C LYS A 272 4.95 13.05 -4.05
N ALA A 273 5.28 12.12 -4.94
CA ALA A 273 6.67 11.82 -5.29
C ALA A 273 7.10 12.47 -6.62
N TYR A 274 6.26 12.37 -7.66
CA TYR A 274 6.65 12.79 -9.01
C TYR A 274 6.38 14.27 -9.29
N LEU A 275 5.21 14.80 -8.93
CA LEU A 275 4.85 16.19 -9.20
C LEU A 275 5.81 17.22 -8.58
N PRO A 276 6.35 17.03 -7.35
CA PRO A 276 7.37 17.93 -6.84
C PRO A 276 8.67 17.93 -7.67
N LYS A 277 9.07 16.78 -8.22
CA LYS A 277 10.20 16.68 -9.16
C LYS A 277 9.90 17.49 -10.43
N LEU A 278 8.73 17.29 -11.01
CA LEU A 278 8.30 18.06 -12.19
C LEU A 278 8.25 19.56 -11.92
N ALA A 279 7.68 19.99 -10.80
CA ALA A 279 7.59 21.41 -10.44
C ALA A 279 8.98 22.05 -10.30
N ASN A 280 9.97 21.31 -9.80
CA ASN A 280 11.36 21.78 -9.75
C ASN A 280 11.99 21.91 -11.15
N ARG A 281 11.68 20.99 -12.08
CA ARG A 281 12.11 21.09 -13.49
C ARG A 281 11.54 22.34 -14.18
N PHE A 282 10.39 22.83 -13.73
CA PHE A 282 9.76 24.06 -14.22
C PHE A 282 9.94 25.26 -13.26
N GLY A 283 11.02 25.31 -12.48
CA GLY A 283 11.27 26.35 -11.47
C GLY A 283 11.05 27.79 -11.95
N ASN A 284 11.07 28.77 -11.03
CA ASN A 284 10.78 30.22 -11.21
C ASN A 284 11.66 30.99 -12.23
N HIS A 285 12.14 30.35 -13.28
CA HIS A 285 12.94 30.91 -14.34
C HIS A 285 12.03 31.64 -15.31
N SER A 286 11.94 32.95 -15.09
CA SER A 286 11.73 33.87 -16.20
C SER A 286 12.81 33.56 -17.23
N ILE A 287 12.44 32.98 -18.38
CA ILE A 287 13.31 32.88 -19.54
C ILE A 287 13.47 34.33 -20.05
N ASN A 288 14.25 35.13 -19.31
CA ASN A 288 14.58 36.52 -19.61
C ASN A 288 15.70 36.60 -20.64
N ASP A 289 15.78 35.61 -21.53
CA ASP A 289 16.59 35.71 -22.74
C ASP A 289 15.69 36.35 -23.81
N THR A 290 15.93 37.63 -24.04
CA THR A 290 14.95 38.67 -24.42
C THR A 290 14.44 38.64 -25.87
N SER A 291 14.24 37.46 -26.47
CA SER A 291 13.72 37.38 -27.85
C SER A 291 12.56 36.41 -28.08
N PHE A 292 12.36 35.39 -27.24
CA PHE A 292 11.27 34.41 -27.40
C PHE A 292 10.67 34.08 -26.03
N ASN A 293 9.34 34.11 -25.92
CA ASN A 293 8.62 33.85 -24.66
C ASN A 293 7.98 32.45 -24.70
N PRO A 294 8.72 31.37 -24.44
CA PRO A 294 8.16 30.02 -24.39
C PRO A 294 7.15 29.91 -23.24
N LYS A 295 6.05 29.20 -23.51
CA LYS A 295 4.95 28.97 -22.56
C LYS A 295 4.58 27.51 -22.58
N VAL A 296 4.47 26.90 -21.40
CA VAL A 296 3.89 25.56 -21.29
C VAL A 296 2.40 25.66 -21.62
N ALA A 297 2.00 25.06 -22.74
CA ALA A 297 0.62 25.00 -23.22
C ALA A 297 -0.09 23.73 -22.77
N LEU A 298 0.65 22.65 -22.52
CA LEU A 298 0.16 21.39 -21.99
C LEU A 298 1.23 20.77 -21.09
N LEU A 299 0.80 20.20 -19.98
CA LEU A 299 1.58 19.27 -19.16
C LEU A 299 0.65 18.11 -18.81
N ASP A 300 1.02 16.90 -19.23
CA ASP A 300 0.27 15.69 -18.96
C ASP A 300 1.22 14.57 -18.52
N SER A 301 0.92 13.91 -17.41
CA SER A 301 1.76 12.85 -16.84
C SER A 301 0.90 11.65 -16.45
N LYS A 302 1.34 10.46 -16.84
CA LYS A 302 0.64 9.20 -16.59
C LYS A 302 1.62 8.06 -16.32
N ILE A 303 1.23 7.08 -15.52
CA ILE A 303 1.98 5.83 -15.44
C ILE A 303 1.52 4.91 -16.57
N VAL A 304 2.46 4.44 -17.37
CA VAL A 304 2.24 3.41 -18.39
C VAL A 304 3.20 2.27 -18.10
N ALA A 305 2.63 1.12 -17.74
CA ALA A 305 3.40 -0.03 -17.25
C ALA A 305 4.31 0.37 -16.05
N ASN A 306 5.62 0.34 -16.23
CA ASN A 306 6.64 0.65 -15.22
C ASN A 306 7.26 2.05 -15.38
N GLU A 307 6.73 2.89 -16.27
CA GLU A 307 7.27 4.20 -16.59
C GLU A 307 6.25 5.30 -16.31
N VAL A 308 6.72 6.43 -15.80
CA VAL A 308 6.00 7.69 -15.88
C VAL A 308 6.29 8.32 -17.23
N GLN A 309 5.25 8.54 -18.02
CA GLN A 309 5.31 9.25 -19.28
C GLN A 309 4.83 10.68 -19.07
N THR A 310 5.67 11.66 -19.38
CA THR A 310 5.31 13.07 -19.26
C THR A 310 5.39 13.74 -20.61
N LEU A 311 4.25 14.22 -21.10
CA LEU A 311 4.14 15.07 -22.27
C LEU A 311 4.11 16.54 -21.85
N VAL A 312 5.02 17.31 -22.40
CA VAL A 312 5.06 18.77 -22.28
C VAL A 312 4.90 19.36 -23.67
N ARG A 313 3.91 20.23 -23.84
CA ARG A 313 3.81 21.11 -25.01
C ARG A 313 4.28 22.50 -24.64
N ILE A 314 5.30 22.98 -25.33
CA ILE A 314 5.84 24.33 -25.19
C ILE A 314 5.48 25.12 -26.45
N ASN A 315 4.70 26.17 -26.28
CA ASN A 315 4.40 27.14 -27.34
C ASN A 315 5.43 28.27 -27.30
N VAL A 316 6.05 28.56 -28.43
CA VAL A 316 7.02 29.64 -28.58
C VAL A 316 6.53 30.60 -29.66
N ASN A 317 6.27 31.85 -29.27
CA ASN A 317 6.02 32.90 -30.25
C ASN A 317 7.35 33.33 -30.88
N ILE A 318 7.49 33.10 -32.19
CA ILE A 318 8.71 33.42 -32.95
C ILE A 318 8.64 34.86 -33.45
N ARG A 319 7.53 35.21 -34.11
CA ARG A 319 7.22 36.56 -34.60
C ARG A 319 5.72 36.65 -34.93
N GLU A 320 5.28 37.83 -35.37
CA GLU A 320 3.90 38.04 -35.79
C GLU A 320 3.46 36.95 -36.79
N ASN A 321 2.34 36.28 -36.49
CA ASN A 321 1.73 35.21 -37.28
C ASN A 321 2.52 33.90 -37.40
N ILE A 322 3.61 33.70 -36.63
CA ILE A 322 4.35 32.44 -36.58
C ILE A 322 4.60 32.04 -35.13
N ASP A 323 3.98 30.91 -34.75
CA ASP A 323 4.20 30.23 -33.49
C ASP A 323 4.80 28.84 -33.75
N VAL A 324 5.51 28.30 -32.76
CA VAL A 324 6.03 26.94 -32.80
C VAL A 324 5.54 26.20 -31.56
N ASP A 325 4.91 25.05 -31.78
CA ASP A 325 4.58 24.12 -30.70
C ASP A 325 5.63 23.02 -30.68
N ILE A 326 6.26 22.83 -29.52
CA ILE A 326 7.28 21.81 -29.27
C ILE A 326 6.65 20.80 -28.30
N ASP A 327 6.52 19.56 -28.75
CA ASP A 327 6.07 18.44 -27.92
C ASP A 327 7.30 17.63 -27.49
N ILE A 328 7.49 17.52 -26.17
CA ILE A 328 8.54 16.71 -25.56
C ILE A 328 7.85 15.66 -24.69
N THR A 329 8.09 14.38 -24.99
CA THR A 329 7.62 13.27 -24.16
C THR A 329 8.82 12.59 -23.50
N THR A 330 8.88 12.65 -22.17
CA THR A 330 9.93 11.96 -21.38
C THR A 330 9.40 10.67 -20.78
N TYR A 331 10.29 9.71 -20.57
CA TYR A 331 9.98 8.40 -20.01
C TYR A 331 10.88 8.14 -18.81
N GLU A 332 10.29 7.98 -17.63
CA GLU A 332 11.06 7.82 -16.40
C GLU A 332 10.58 6.61 -15.61
N ALA A 333 11.49 5.69 -15.30
CA ALA A 333 11.22 4.56 -14.43
C ALA A 333 11.38 4.96 -12.96
N LEU A 334 10.51 4.42 -12.10
CA LEU A 334 10.67 4.50 -10.66
C LEU A 334 11.94 3.73 -10.26
N SER A 335 12.83 4.38 -9.51
CA SER A 335 14.05 3.79 -9.00
C SER A 335 14.18 4.08 -7.50
N PHE A 336 14.70 3.11 -6.76
CA PHE A 336 15.12 3.33 -5.38
C PHE A 336 16.61 3.62 -5.36
N ASP A 337 17.02 4.60 -4.55
CA ASP A 337 18.45 4.85 -4.34
C ASP A 337 19.16 3.54 -3.94
N THR A 338 20.26 3.24 -4.63
CA THR A 338 21.12 2.08 -4.36
C THR A 338 21.79 2.15 -2.99
N ASP A 339 21.85 3.34 -2.38
CA ASP A 339 22.28 3.52 -1.00
C ASP A 339 21.17 3.05 -0.02
N PRO A 340 21.36 1.91 0.67
CA PRO A 340 20.35 1.37 1.58
C PRO A 340 20.08 2.27 2.80
N THR A 341 20.91 3.30 3.03
CA THR A 341 20.75 4.28 4.11
C THR A 341 19.92 5.49 3.71
N LYS A 342 19.68 5.70 2.40
CA LYS A 342 18.96 6.88 1.89
C LYS A 342 17.56 6.58 1.40
N GLN A 343 17.22 5.33 1.07
CA GLN A 343 15.88 4.85 0.65
C GLN A 343 14.91 5.95 0.18
N GLN A 344 15.33 6.68 -0.84
CA GLN A 344 14.53 7.73 -1.46
C GLN A 344 13.97 7.20 -2.77
N ILE A 345 12.72 7.59 -3.05
CA ILE A 345 12.12 7.39 -4.35
C ILE A 345 12.80 8.37 -5.32
N SER A 346 13.31 7.83 -6.41
CA SER A 346 13.91 8.58 -7.51
C SER A 346 13.26 8.16 -8.83
N PHE A 347 13.46 8.97 -9.86
CA PHE A 347 12.94 8.72 -11.20
C PHE A 347 14.08 8.87 -12.18
N ILE A 348 14.41 7.80 -12.89
CA ILE A 348 15.51 7.74 -13.85
C ILE A 348 14.95 7.65 -15.26
N GLU A 349 15.58 8.31 -16.22
CA GLU A 349 15.21 8.18 -17.63
C GLU A 349 15.33 6.71 -18.05
N SER A 350 14.26 6.15 -18.60
CA SER A 350 14.20 4.75 -19.01
C SER A 350 14.47 4.56 -20.50
N ARG A 351 14.22 5.60 -21.31
CA ARG A 351 14.51 5.65 -22.75
C ARG A 351 14.54 7.09 -23.24
N ASP A 352 15.18 7.27 -24.40
CA ASP A 352 15.31 8.58 -25.05
C ASP A 352 13.94 9.28 -25.18
N PRO A 353 13.87 10.60 -24.94
CA PRO A 353 12.64 11.37 -25.08
C PRO A 353 12.18 11.43 -26.53
N GLU A 354 10.87 11.43 -26.73
CA GLU A 354 10.27 11.67 -28.04
C GLU A 354 10.01 13.17 -28.21
N ILE A 355 10.63 13.76 -29.22
CA ILE A 355 10.57 15.20 -29.49
C ILE A 355 9.99 15.43 -30.88
N SER A 356 9.01 16.33 -30.96
CA SER A 356 8.51 16.83 -32.23
C SER A 356 8.17 18.31 -32.12
N TYR A 357 8.16 19.01 -33.25
CA TYR A 357 7.68 20.39 -33.28
C TYR A 357 6.88 20.68 -34.54
N GLY A 358 5.91 21.56 -34.40
CA GLY A 358 5.06 22.04 -35.48
C GLY A 358 5.16 23.55 -35.62
N ILE A 359 5.36 24.03 -36.85
CA ILE A 359 5.32 25.45 -37.17
C ILE A 359 3.88 25.84 -37.53
N ASN A 360 3.30 26.74 -36.74
CA ASN A 360 1.97 27.28 -36.95
C ASN A 360 2.08 28.66 -37.58
N ALA A 361 1.82 28.76 -38.88
CA ALA A 361 1.81 30.02 -39.61
C ALA A 361 0.38 30.44 -40.00
N ALA A 362 0.01 31.71 -39.78
CA ALA A 362 -1.29 32.21 -40.20
C ALA A 362 -1.43 32.17 -41.73
N ALA A 363 -2.65 31.99 -42.22
CA ALA A 363 -2.93 31.91 -43.65
C ALA A 363 -2.36 33.13 -44.42
N GLY A 364 -1.58 32.85 -45.48
CA GLY A 364 -0.92 33.88 -46.29
C GLY A 364 0.48 34.30 -45.80
N THR A 365 0.97 33.74 -44.70
CA THR A 365 2.33 33.98 -44.21
C THR A 365 3.34 33.09 -44.95
N SER A 366 4.36 33.69 -45.57
CA SER A 366 5.50 32.95 -46.14
C SER A 366 6.55 32.67 -45.08
N ILE A 367 7.07 31.45 -45.05
CA ILE A 367 8.22 31.03 -44.24
C ILE A 367 9.42 31.00 -45.18
N ALA A 368 10.44 31.82 -44.93
CA ALA A 368 11.69 31.80 -45.69
C ALA A 368 12.68 30.78 -45.11
N ASP A 369 13.67 30.32 -45.89
CA ASP A 369 14.68 29.37 -45.41
C ASP A 369 15.44 29.91 -44.16
N GLN A 370 15.71 31.22 -44.11
CA GLN A 370 16.33 31.87 -42.96
C GLN A 370 15.42 31.89 -41.71
N ASP A 371 14.10 31.83 -41.88
CA ASP A 371 13.16 31.63 -40.76
C ASP A 371 13.27 30.20 -40.21
N VAL A 372 13.48 29.20 -41.07
CA VAL A 372 13.60 27.78 -40.67
C VAL A 372 14.87 27.56 -39.83
N ASP A 373 16.00 28.14 -40.24
CA ASP A 373 17.25 28.05 -39.47
C ASP A 373 17.10 28.69 -38.08
N HIS A 374 16.44 29.85 -38.02
CA HIS A 374 16.20 30.58 -36.78
C HIS A 374 15.22 29.83 -35.86
N ILE A 375 14.15 29.26 -36.42
CA ILE A 375 13.19 28.42 -35.67
C ILE A 375 13.89 27.19 -35.10
N THR A 376 14.72 26.52 -35.89
CA THR A 376 15.45 25.32 -35.47
C THR A 376 16.36 25.63 -34.29
N ALA A 377 17.12 26.73 -34.34
CA ALA A 377 17.97 27.16 -33.23
C ALA A 377 17.19 27.46 -31.94
N ILE A 378 15.99 28.03 -32.04
CA ILE A 378 15.10 28.28 -30.90
C ILE A 378 14.60 26.97 -30.31
N VAL A 379 14.13 26.06 -31.17
CA VAL A 379 13.63 24.74 -30.77
C VAL A 379 14.73 23.98 -30.03
N ASP A 380 15.94 23.92 -30.59
CA ASP A 380 17.10 23.27 -29.96
C ASP A 380 17.43 23.89 -28.60
N THR A 381 17.40 25.22 -28.49
CA THR A 381 17.64 25.92 -27.22
C THR A 381 16.58 25.59 -26.17
N VAL A 382 15.30 25.53 -26.57
CA VAL A 382 14.20 25.20 -25.66
C VAL A 382 14.28 23.74 -25.20
N ILE A 383 14.57 22.81 -26.12
CA ILE A 383 14.78 21.40 -25.80
C ILE A 383 15.96 21.24 -24.84
N GLN A 384 17.11 21.86 -25.15
CA GLN A 384 18.30 21.77 -24.33
C GLN A 384 18.04 22.26 -22.90
N LYS A 385 17.41 23.43 -22.74
CA LYS A 385 17.04 23.95 -21.43
C LYS A 385 16.08 23.02 -20.68
N TYR A 386 15.10 22.46 -21.38
CA TYR A 386 14.16 21.50 -20.77
C TYR A 386 14.84 20.22 -20.30
N MET A 387 15.83 19.70 -21.05
CA MET A 387 16.53 18.45 -20.74
C MET A 387 17.67 18.62 -19.71
N GLU A 388 18.34 19.78 -19.67
CA GLU A 388 19.43 20.06 -18.71
C GLU A 388 18.95 20.28 -17.27
N GLU A 389 17.68 20.67 -17.08
CA GLU A 389 17.07 20.95 -15.77
C GLU A 389 16.36 19.73 -15.15
N GLY A 390 16.50 18.53 -15.74
CA GLY A 390 15.68 17.34 -15.48
C GLY A 390 16.18 16.28 -14.51
#